data_AF-A0AAD6VDL8-F1
#
_entry.id   AF-A0AAD6VDL8-F1
#
_cell.length_a   1.000
_cell.length_b   1.000
_cell.length_c   1.000
_cell.angle_alpha   90.00
_cell.angle_beta   90.00
_cell.angle_gamma   90.00
#
_symmetry.space_group_name_H-M   'P 1'
#
loop_
_entity.id
_entity.type
_entity.pdbx_description
1 polymer ?
#
loop_
_entity_poly.entity_id
_entity_poly.type
_entity_poly.pdbx_seq_one_letter_code
_entity_poly.pdbx_strand_id
1 'polypeptide(L)'
;LVELRKRHETKFAARAVRVTATRSISESSSDAGKAKMAKQIAEALRDVMRSSQTRGVTTGLARSMRTITPIVVAPGGRRTENDALPAGNAHNAVVNATAQATKLQAKRARVWLKAGLNALEIPPMGLVSDTYPIRHESYGIFYHEEGLRLTIVTSLYSRTAGKSSKHAYTSESGKVTALSYIVAQVFE
;
A
#
# COMPACT_ATOMS: atom_id res chain seq x y z
N LEU A 1 23.10 -31.51 -1.32
CA LEU A 1 22.62 -30.15 -0.92
C LEU A 1 21.35 -30.18 -0.05
N VAL A 2 20.31 -30.92 -0.44
CA VAL A 2 19.03 -30.99 0.32
C VAL A 2 19.21 -31.59 1.71
N GLU A 3 20.01 -32.66 1.85
CA GLU A 3 20.28 -33.29 3.15
C GLU A 3 21.10 -32.40 4.09
N LEU A 4 22.09 -31.69 3.55
CA LEU A 4 22.85 -30.69 4.31
C LEU A 4 21.92 -29.59 4.84
N ARG A 5 20.95 -29.15 4.03
CA ARG A 5 19.95 -28.17 4.42
C ARG A 5 19.05 -28.67 5.56
N LYS A 6 18.66 -29.94 5.53
CA LYS A 6 17.86 -30.57 6.60
C LYS A 6 18.66 -30.69 7.91
N ARG A 7 19.96 -30.97 7.84
CA ARG A 7 20.82 -31.07 9.03
C ARG A 7 21.01 -29.73 9.75
N HIS A 8 21.01 -28.62 9.00
CA HIS A 8 21.15 -27.27 9.57
C HIS A 8 19.81 -26.53 9.72
N GLU A 9 18.68 -27.22 9.49
CA GLU A 9 17.37 -26.63 9.63
C GLU A 9 17.05 -26.43 11.11
N THR A 10 16.79 -25.19 11.51
CA THR A 10 16.37 -24.90 12.88
C THR A 10 14.93 -25.38 13.09
N LYS A 11 14.59 -25.77 14.33
CA LYS A 11 13.21 -26.18 14.69
C LYS A 11 12.16 -25.12 14.31
N PHE A 12 12.56 -23.85 14.28
CA PHE A 12 11.71 -22.75 13.83
C PHE A 12 11.49 -22.76 12.32
N ALA A 13 12.55 -22.94 11.52
CA ALA A 13 12.45 -23.03 10.06
C ALA A 13 11.61 -24.23 9.61
N ALA A 14 11.83 -25.41 10.21
CA ALA A 14 11.07 -26.62 9.94
C ALA A 14 9.56 -26.45 10.17
N ARG A 15 9.18 -25.65 11.17
CA ARG A 15 7.78 -25.36 11.52
C ARG A 15 7.21 -24.12 10.82
N ALA A 16 8.02 -23.34 10.12
CA ALA A 16 7.62 -22.12 9.42
C ALA A 16 7.27 -22.36 7.94
N VAL A 17 7.45 -23.58 7.43
CA VAL A 17 7.15 -23.93 6.05
C VAL A 17 5.63 -23.88 5.81
N ARG A 18 5.22 -23.04 4.86
CA ARG A 18 3.84 -22.97 4.38
C ARG A 18 3.55 -24.24 3.57
N VAL A 19 2.60 -25.04 4.03
CA VAL A 19 1.96 -26.05 3.17
C VAL A 19 0.92 -25.32 2.32
N THR A 20 1.34 -24.80 1.17
CA THR A 20 0.38 -24.41 0.13
C THR A 20 -0.28 -25.67 -0.37
N ALA A 21 -1.60 -25.81 -0.15
CA ALA A 21 -2.38 -26.85 -0.79
C ALA A 21 -2.19 -26.69 -2.31
N THR A 22 -1.48 -27.64 -2.92
CA THR A 22 -1.36 -27.74 -4.37
C THR A 22 -2.76 -27.92 -4.93
N ARG A 23 -3.24 -26.89 -5.63
CA ARG A 23 -4.53 -26.90 -6.31
C ARG A 23 -4.35 -27.71 -7.58
N SER A 24 -4.57 -29.02 -7.53
CA SER A 24 -4.75 -29.81 -8.75
C SER A 24 -6.06 -29.36 -9.40
N ILE A 25 -5.94 -28.57 -10.47
CA ILE A 25 -7.05 -28.24 -11.35
C ILE A 25 -7.30 -29.50 -12.19
N SER A 26 -8.35 -30.23 -11.85
CA SER A 26 -8.93 -31.25 -12.72
C SER A 26 -10.34 -30.78 -13.05
N GLU A 27 -10.52 -30.21 -14.24
CA GLU A 27 -11.83 -29.93 -14.81
C GLU A 27 -12.43 -31.25 -15.31
N SER A 28 -13.60 -31.62 -14.77
CA SER A 28 -14.58 -32.37 -15.55
C SER A 28 -15.99 -32.11 -15.03
N SER A 29 -16.76 -31.47 -15.90
CA SER A 29 -18.20 -31.27 -15.86
C SER A 29 -18.93 -32.61 -15.92
N SER A 30 -19.77 -32.95 -14.93
CA SER A 30 -20.97 -33.82 -15.09
C SER A 30 -21.71 -34.24 -13.81
N ASP A 31 -21.40 -33.76 -12.60
CA ASP A 31 -22.03 -34.36 -11.40
C ASP A 31 -22.31 -33.36 -10.25
N ALA A 32 -23.26 -32.45 -10.47
CA ALA A 32 -23.58 -31.37 -9.53
C ALA A 32 -24.06 -31.85 -8.13
N GLY A 33 -24.65 -33.05 -8.06
CA GLY A 33 -25.07 -33.68 -6.80
C GLY A 33 -23.90 -34.30 -6.03
N LYS A 34 -23.05 -35.09 -6.71
CA LYS A 34 -21.87 -35.70 -6.08
C LYS A 34 -20.78 -34.68 -5.76
N ALA A 35 -20.68 -33.60 -6.55
CA ALA A 35 -19.77 -32.49 -6.27
C ALA A 35 -20.11 -31.77 -4.95
N LYS A 36 -21.39 -31.65 -4.58
CA LYS A 36 -21.79 -31.09 -3.28
C LYS A 36 -21.37 -31.99 -2.12
N MET A 37 -21.58 -33.30 -2.24
CA MET A 37 -21.19 -34.25 -1.20
C MET A 37 -19.67 -34.36 -1.06
N ALA A 38 -18.95 -34.45 -2.17
CA ALA A 38 -17.48 -34.45 -2.18
C ALA A 38 -16.90 -33.14 -1.61
N LYS A 39 -17.55 -31.99 -1.89
CA LYS A 39 -17.17 -30.70 -1.30
C LYS A 39 -17.39 -30.68 0.21
N GLN A 40 -18.51 -31.19 0.70
CA GLN A 40 -18.80 -31.29 2.14
C GLN A 40 -17.81 -32.21 2.86
N ILE A 41 -17.49 -33.35 2.26
CA ILE A 41 -16.48 -34.28 2.78
C ILE A 41 -15.11 -33.59 2.80
N ALA A 42 -14.72 -32.90 1.72
CA ALA A 42 -13.46 -32.18 1.67
C ALA A 42 -13.39 -31.00 2.66
N GLU A 43 -14.51 -30.34 2.95
CA GLU A 43 -14.61 -29.28 3.95
C GLU A 43 -14.49 -29.85 5.37
N ALA A 44 -15.21 -30.93 5.69
CA ALA A 44 -15.08 -31.61 6.97
C ALA A 44 -13.66 -32.13 7.21
N LEU A 45 -13.03 -32.70 6.17
CA LEU A 45 -11.65 -33.21 6.25
C LEU A 45 -10.65 -32.07 6.43
N ARG A 46 -10.86 -30.91 5.79
CA ARG A 46 -10.07 -29.70 6.03
C ARG A 46 -10.23 -29.16 7.44
N ASP A 47 -11.44 -29.20 8.01
CA ASP A 47 -11.66 -28.71 9.36
C ASP A 47 -11.05 -29.65 10.41
N VAL A 48 -11.08 -30.96 10.19
CA VAL A 48 -10.31 -31.94 10.99
C VAL A 48 -8.80 -31.73 10.83
N MET A 49 -8.31 -31.45 9.63
CA MET A 49 -6.88 -31.13 9.42
C MET A 49 -6.48 -29.80 10.07
N ARG A 50 -7.35 -28.79 10.08
CA ARG A 50 -7.12 -27.50 10.76
C ARG A 50 -7.17 -27.63 12.28
N SER A 51 -8.03 -28.51 12.82
CA SER A 51 -8.14 -28.73 14.26
C SER A 51 -7.02 -29.62 14.81
N SER A 52 -6.53 -30.57 14.02
CA SER A 52 -5.37 -31.43 14.35
C SER A 52 -4.01 -30.78 14.09
N GLN A 53 -3.92 -29.77 13.21
CA GLN A 53 -2.74 -28.92 13.11
C GLN A 53 -2.66 -28.03 14.36
N THR A 54 -1.79 -28.42 15.29
CA THR A 54 -1.21 -27.49 16.28
C THR A 54 -0.71 -26.27 15.52
N ARG A 55 -1.46 -25.16 15.60
CA ARG A 55 -1.09 -23.87 14.98
C ARG A 55 0.38 -23.64 15.26
N GLY A 56 1.20 -23.65 14.21
CA GLY A 56 2.62 -23.36 14.35
C GLY A 56 2.75 -22.04 15.10
N VAL A 57 3.71 -21.97 16.04
CA VAL A 57 3.94 -20.87 17.01
C VAL A 57 3.96 -19.46 16.35
N THR A 58 4.07 -19.38 15.03
CA THR A 58 4.10 -18.16 14.21
C THR A 58 2.80 -17.84 13.45
N THR A 59 1.73 -18.61 13.61
CA THR A 59 0.47 -18.42 12.87
C THR A 59 -0.61 -17.72 13.71
N GLY A 60 -1.26 -16.71 13.14
CA GLY A 60 -2.29 -15.91 13.80
C GLY A 60 -1.75 -14.64 14.45
N LEU A 61 -1.52 -14.69 15.77
CA LEU A 61 -1.24 -13.49 16.59
C LEU A 61 0.06 -12.78 16.20
N ALA A 62 1.18 -13.52 16.08
CA ALA A 62 2.48 -12.99 15.66
C ALA A 62 2.48 -12.43 14.23
N ARG A 63 1.58 -12.91 13.35
CA ARG A 63 1.36 -12.31 12.02
C ARG A 63 0.53 -11.04 12.09
N SER A 64 -0.52 -11.01 12.91
CA SER A 64 -1.33 -9.81 13.11
C SER A 64 -0.48 -8.66 13.67
N MET A 65 0.39 -8.96 14.63
CA MET A 65 1.34 -8.00 15.20
C MET A 65 2.41 -7.56 14.18
N ARG A 66 2.85 -8.44 13.27
CA ARG A 66 3.72 -8.04 12.14
C ARG A 66 3.06 -7.07 11.16
N THR A 67 1.73 -7.05 11.06
CA THR A 67 0.99 -6.10 10.21
C THR A 67 0.60 -4.81 10.93
N ILE A 68 0.75 -4.76 12.25
CA ILE A 68 0.74 -3.50 13.01
C ILE A 68 2.16 -2.92 12.91
N THR A 69 2.66 -2.74 11.68
CA THR A 69 3.79 -1.86 11.45
C THR A 69 3.32 -0.43 11.65
N PRO A 70 4.17 0.46 12.21
CA PRO A 70 3.90 1.89 12.15
C PRO A 70 3.57 2.24 10.70
N ILE A 71 2.53 3.04 10.49
CA ILE A 71 2.06 3.42 9.15
C ILE A 71 3.19 4.19 8.49
N VAL A 72 3.94 3.50 7.62
CA VAL A 72 5.02 4.13 6.88
C VAL A 72 4.40 4.86 5.70
N VAL A 73 4.36 6.18 5.84
CA VAL A 73 3.88 7.11 4.81
C VAL A 73 4.93 7.21 3.69
N ALA A 74 4.50 7.37 2.45
CA ALA A 74 5.43 7.56 1.33
C ALA A 74 6.25 8.85 1.51
N PRO A 75 7.54 8.89 1.13
CA PRO A 75 8.38 10.08 1.24
C PRO A 75 7.78 11.27 0.53
N GLY A 76 7.76 12.39 1.26
CA GLY A 76 6.94 13.55 0.97
C GLY A 76 5.88 13.69 2.06
N GLY A 77 5.18 12.60 2.39
CA GLY A 77 4.26 12.53 3.53
C GLY A 77 5.01 12.39 4.86
N ARG A 78 5.02 13.41 5.72
CA ARG A 78 5.55 13.26 7.09
C ARG A 78 4.40 13.10 8.06
N ARG A 79 4.52 12.12 8.97
CA ARG A 79 3.89 12.16 10.29
C ARG A 79 4.94 12.64 11.30
N THR A 80 4.48 13.34 12.33
CA THR A 80 5.31 13.96 13.38
C THR A 80 6.44 13.06 13.89
N GLU A 81 7.64 13.67 14.02
CA GLU A 81 8.94 13.34 14.68
C GLU A 81 9.39 11.90 15.03
N ASN A 82 8.52 10.89 15.10
CA ASN A 82 8.83 9.52 15.54
C ASN A 82 8.61 8.46 14.44
N ASP A 83 8.65 8.83 13.16
CA ASP A 83 8.56 7.86 12.07
C ASP A 83 9.87 7.06 11.98
N ALA A 84 9.89 5.89 12.63
CA ALA A 84 10.97 4.93 12.50
C ALA A 84 11.24 4.65 11.01
N LEU A 85 12.51 4.76 10.61
CA LEU A 85 12.91 4.52 9.22
C LEU A 85 12.40 3.15 8.77
N PRO A 86 11.65 3.07 7.65
CA PRO A 86 11.15 1.80 7.17
C PRO A 86 12.33 0.91 6.81
N ALA A 87 12.39 -0.28 7.41
CA ALA A 87 13.37 -1.30 7.10
C ALA A 87 12.75 -2.44 6.26
N GLY A 88 13.58 -3.11 5.45
CA GLY A 88 13.18 -4.28 4.66
C GLY A 88 12.12 -3.96 3.58
N ASN A 89 11.06 -4.78 3.52
CA ASN A 89 10.05 -4.67 2.46
C ASN A 89 9.30 -3.33 2.48
N ALA A 90 9.13 -2.73 3.66
CA ALA A 90 8.50 -1.42 3.79
C ALA A 90 9.33 -0.33 3.08
N HIS A 91 10.66 -0.39 3.21
CA HIS A 91 11.58 0.51 2.52
C HIS A 91 11.43 0.44 1.00
N ASN A 92 11.47 -0.78 0.46
CA ASN A 92 11.35 -1.00 -0.99
C ASN A 92 10.02 -0.48 -1.54
N ALA A 93 8.94 -0.66 -0.78
CA ALA A 93 7.62 -0.19 -1.20
C ALA A 93 7.49 1.34 -1.10
N VAL A 94 8.14 1.97 -0.13
CA VAL A 94 8.32 3.43 -0.04
C VAL A 94 9.08 3.95 -1.27
N VAL A 95 10.23 3.36 -1.59
CA VAL A 95 11.06 3.75 -2.75
C VAL A 95 10.31 3.58 -4.07
N ASN A 96 9.48 2.54 -4.20
CA ASN A 96 8.65 2.39 -5.38
C ASN A 96 7.55 3.47 -5.46
N ALA A 97 6.91 3.79 -4.33
CA ALA A 97 5.91 4.85 -4.27
C ALA A 97 6.51 6.23 -4.66
N THR A 98 7.72 6.55 -4.19
CA THR A 98 8.39 7.79 -4.61
C THR A 98 8.73 7.80 -6.10
N ALA A 99 9.24 6.69 -6.63
CA ALA A 99 9.55 6.56 -8.04
C ALA A 99 8.30 6.72 -8.93
N GLN A 100 7.13 6.30 -8.46
CA GLN A 100 5.87 6.53 -9.15
C GLN A 100 5.45 8.01 -9.09
N ALA A 101 5.55 8.63 -7.91
CA ALA A 101 5.22 10.04 -7.74
C ALA A 101 6.11 10.97 -8.60
N THR A 102 7.40 10.66 -8.72
CA THR A 102 8.34 11.42 -9.56
C THR A 102 8.09 11.20 -11.06
N LYS A 103 7.77 9.97 -11.48
CA LYS A 103 7.35 9.69 -12.86
C LYS A 103 6.07 10.45 -13.22
N LEU A 104 5.10 10.51 -12.30
CA LEU A 104 3.87 11.25 -12.51
C LEU A 104 4.13 12.77 -12.59
N GLN A 105 5.02 13.29 -11.75
CA GLN A 105 5.46 14.69 -11.80
C GLN A 105 6.10 15.02 -13.16
N ALA A 106 7.03 14.18 -13.64
CA ALA A 106 7.65 14.35 -14.95
C ALA A 106 6.61 14.29 -16.08
N LYS A 107 5.62 13.40 -15.99
CA LYS A 107 4.51 13.34 -16.96
C LYS A 107 3.69 14.63 -16.96
N ARG A 108 3.35 15.18 -15.79
CA ARG A 108 2.63 16.47 -15.67
C ARG A 108 3.45 17.60 -16.28
N ALA A 109 4.73 17.70 -15.95
CA ALA A 109 5.64 18.71 -16.51
C ALA A 109 5.70 18.66 -18.05
N ARG A 110 5.73 17.45 -18.65
CA ARG A 110 5.70 17.30 -20.10
C ARG A 110 4.40 17.81 -20.76
N VAL A 111 3.26 17.74 -20.06
CA VAL A 111 1.99 18.27 -20.59
C VAL A 111 2.07 19.78 -20.70
N TRP A 112 2.60 20.46 -19.67
CA TRP A 112 2.81 21.90 -19.69
C TRP A 112 3.77 22.33 -20.80
N LEU A 113 4.91 21.64 -20.93
CA LEU A 113 5.86 21.90 -22.01
C LEU A 113 5.24 21.73 -23.40
N LYS A 114 4.39 20.71 -23.59
CA LYS A 114 3.66 20.52 -24.86
C LYS A 114 2.65 21.62 -25.16
N ALA A 115 2.10 22.24 -24.12
CA ALA A 115 1.20 23.39 -24.25
C ALA A 115 1.94 24.72 -24.51
N GLY A 116 3.27 24.69 -24.66
CA GLY A 116 4.09 25.88 -24.89
C GLY A 116 4.33 26.72 -23.63
N LEU A 117 3.93 26.23 -22.46
CA LEU A 117 4.14 26.90 -21.19
C LEU A 117 5.51 26.48 -20.64
N ASN A 118 6.36 27.47 -20.34
CA ASN A 118 7.65 27.21 -19.73
C ASN A 118 7.45 26.63 -18.33
N ALA A 119 8.17 25.54 -18.01
CA ALA A 119 8.07 24.89 -16.70
C ALA A 119 8.47 25.80 -15.51
N LEU A 120 9.11 26.94 -15.80
CA LEU A 120 9.45 28.00 -14.84
C LEU A 120 8.27 28.92 -14.51
N GLU A 121 7.30 29.08 -15.41
CA GLU A 121 6.18 30.02 -15.25
C GLU A 121 5.04 29.41 -14.43
N ILE A 122 4.83 28.08 -14.54
CA ILE A 122 3.84 27.37 -13.74
C ILE A 122 4.51 26.13 -13.14
N PRO A 123 4.79 26.13 -11.82
CA PRO A 123 5.35 24.95 -11.20
C PRO A 123 4.33 23.81 -11.32
N PRO A 124 4.69 22.66 -11.91
CA PRO A 124 3.76 21.56 -12.14
C PRO A 124 3.17 20.97 -10.85
N MET A 125 3.70 21.38 -9.68
CA MET A 125 3.25 21.02 -8.33
C MET A 125 2.42 22.12 -7.64
N GLY A 126 2.06 23.22 -8.31
CA GLY A 126 1.25 24.28 -7.71
C GLY A 126 1.92 24.92 -6.49
N LEU A 127 3.22 25.22 -6.61
CA LEU A 127 4.07 25.77 -5.53
C LEU A 127 4.29 24.86 -4.32
N VAL A 128 3.80 23.61 -4.35
CA VAL A 128 4.10 22.63 -3.30
C VAL A 128 5.51 22.07 -3.50
N SER A 129 6.33 22.19 -2.46
CA SER A 129 7.70 21.69 -2.42
C SER A 129 8.05 21.18 -1.01
N ASP A 130 9.24 20.61 -0.84
CA ASP A 130 9.72 20.23 0.50
C ASP A 130 9.94 21.47 1.41
N THR A 131 10.12 22.67 0.83
CA THR A 131 10.21 23.94 1.57
C THR A 131 8.85 24.56 1.87
N TYR A 132 7.87 24.37 0.97
CA TYR A 132 6.47 24.80 1.13
C TYR A 132 5.53 23.61 0.97
N PRO A 133 5.49 22.70 1.96
CA PRO A 133 4.66 21.51 1.87
C PRO A 133 3.18 21.87 2.05
N ILE A 134 2.30 21.08 1.44
CA ILE A 134 0.87 21.16 1.73
C ILE A 134 0.62 20.46 3.08
N ARG A 135 -0.12 21.10 3.98
CA ARG A 135 -0.42 20.59 5.32
C ARG A 135 -1.90 20.64 5.61
N HIS A 136 -2.32 19.97 6.68
CA HIS A 136 -3.59 20.27 7.33
C HIS A 136 -3.72 21.79 7.56
N GLU A 137 -4.91 22.35 7.33
CA GLU A 137 -5.24 23.78 7.42
C GLU A 137 -4.47 24.71 6.46
N SER A 138 -3.76 24.15 5.47
CA SER A 138 -3.18 24.99 4.42
C SER A 138 -4.28 25.57 3.52
N TYR A 139 -4.16 26.86 3.20
CA TYR A 139 -5.02 27.50 2.22
C TYR A 139 -4.50 27.29 0.81
N GLY A 140 -5.42 27.19 -0.15
CA GLY A 140 -5.08 27.02 -1.55
C GLY A 140 -6.19 27.53 -2.46
N ILE A 141 -5.84 27.69 -3.73
CA ILE A 141 -6.80 28.02 -4.79
C ILE A 141 -6.92 26.79 -5.67
N PHE A 142 -8.16 26.39 -5.98
CA PHE A 142 -8.41 25.39 -7.01
C PHE A 142 -9.24 25.98 -8.15
N TYR A 143 -8.99 25.47 -9.34
CA TYR A 143 -9.75 25.80 -10.53
C TYR A 143 -10.84 24.74 -10.74
N HIS A 144 -12.09 25.19 -10.73
CA HIS A 144 -13.29 24.40 -11.05
C HIS A 144 -13.90 24.90 -12.37
N GLU A 145 -14.88 24.18 -12.92
CA GLU A 145 -15.61 24.61 -14.12
C GLU A 145 -16.25 26.00 -13.98
N GLU A 146 -16.60 26.39 -12.75
CA GLU A 146 -17.21 27.68 -12.41
C GLU A 146 -16.19 28.77 -12.09
N GLY A 147 -14.89 28.47 -12.18
CA GLY A 147 -13.79 29.42 -11.95
C GLY A 147 -12.90 29.07 -10.76
N LEU A 148 -12.16 30.08 -10.30
CA LEU A 148 -11.22 29.94 -9.18
C LEU A 148 -11.97 30.05 -7.85
N ARG A 149 -11.72 29.11 -6.95
CA ARG A 149 -12.32 29.10 -5.61
C ARG A 149 -11.25 28.96 -4.54
N LEU A 150 -11.48 29.59 -3.39
CA LEU A 150 -10.61 29.50 -2.22
C LEU A 150 -10.93 28.21 -1.44
N THR A 151 -9.88 27.58 -0.91
CA THR A 151 -10.01 26.34 -0.15
C THR A 151 -9.11 26.31 1.06
N ILE A 152 -9.52 25.52 2.06
CA ILE A 152 -8.66 25.10 3.17
C ILE A 152 -8.58 23.57 3.19
N VAL A 153 -7.36 23.05 3.31
CA VAL A 153 -7.10 21.61 3.37
C VAL A 153 -7.54 21.06 4.72
N THR A 154 -8.45 20.09 4.72
CA THR A 154 -8.94 19.43 5.95
C THR A 154 -8.31 18.07 6.17
N SER A 155 -7.93 17.34 5.13
CA SER A 155 -7.25 16.05 5.30
C SER A 155 -6.44 15.65 4.07
N LEU A 156 -5.28 15.07 4.30
CA LEU A 156 -4.41 14.56 3.25
C LEU A 156 -4.28 13.05 3.40
N TYR A 157 -4.39 12.33 2.28
CA TYR A 157 -4.16 10.90 2.23
C TYR A 157 -3.12 10.56 1.19
N SER A 158 -2.15 9.75 1.58
CA SER A 158 -1.14 9.20 0.68
C SER A 158 -1.31 7.70 0.53
N ARG A 159 -0.77 7.18 -0.57
CA ARG A 159 -0.74 5.74 -0.82
C ARG A 159 0.34 5.10 0.06
N THR A 160 -0.04 4.17 0.93
CA THR A 160 0.94 3.45 1.76
C THR A 160 1.79 2.48 0.93
N ALA A 161 2.94 2.12 1.46
CA ALA A 161 3.85 1.17 0.85
C ALA A 161 3.32 -0.28 0.97
N GLY A 162 3.08 -1.02 -0.15
CA GLY A 162 2.83 -2.47 -0.12
C GLY A 162 1.94 -3.05 -1.24
N LYS A 163 1.84 -4.40 -1.30
CA LYS A 163 1.06 -5.16 -2.32
C LYS A 163 -0.47 -4.95 -2.21
N SER A 164 -0.97 -4.60 -1.03
CA SER A 164 -2.36 -4.17 -0.77
C SER A 164 -2.33 -2.79 -0.11
N SER A 165 -1.69 -1.87 -0.82
CA SER A 165 -1.45 -0.51 -0.37
C SER A 165 -2.79 0.20 -0.09
N LYS A 166 -3.10 0.41 1.19
CA LYS A 166 -4.25 1.23 1.60
C LYS A 166 -3.87 2.70 1.56
N HIS A 167 -4.86 3.59 1.48
CA HIS A 167 -4.61 5.01 1.71
C HIS A 167 -4.49 5.26 3.21
N ALA A 168 -3.49 6.03 3.60
CA ALA A 168 -3.31 6.45 4.98
C ALA A 168 -3.25 7.96 5.06
N TYR A 169 -3.77 8.46 6.17
CA TYR A 169 -3.67 9.87 6.54
C TYR A 169 -2.21 10.29 6.63
N THR A 170 -1.89 11.46 6.08
CA THR A 170 -0.60 12.14 6.20
C THR A 170 -0.83 13.55 6.70
N SER A 171 0.03 14.08 7.58
CA SER A 171 -0.14 15.44 8.11
C SER A 171 0.36 16.52 7.15
N GLU A 172 1.45 16.25 6.45
CA GLU A 172 2.01 17.15 5.46
C GLU A 172 2.47 16.39 4.22
N SER A 173 2.63 17.07 3.07
CA SER A 173 3.28 16.52 1.88
C SER A 173 4.10 17.55 1.12
N GLY A 174 5.37 17.26 0.83
CA GLY A 174 6.20 18.09 -0.05
C GLY A 174 5.91 17.92 -1.55
N LYS A 175 5.05 16.98 -1.94
CA LYS A 175 4.73 16.66 -3.34
C LYS A 175 3.26 16.31 -3.52
N VAL A 176 2.53 17.10 -4.33
CA VAL A 176 1.12 16.82 -4.66
C VAL A 176 0.95 15.45 -5.30
N THR A 177 1.91 14.98 -6.10
CA THR A 177 1.85 13.66 -6.75
C THR A 177 2.06 12.47 -5.81
N ALA A 178 2.52 12.71 -4.58
CA ALA A 178 2.62 11.68 -3.56
C ALA A 178 1.28 11.46 -2.82
N LEU A 179 0.35 12.40 -2.96
CA LEU A 179 -0.99 12.33 -2.38
C LEU A 179 -1.95 11.61 -3.32
N SER A 180 -2.84 10.81 -2.73
CA SER A 180 -3.93 10.15 -3.43
C SER A 180 -5.23 10.95 -3.32
N TYR A 181 -5.48 11.54 -2.15
CA TYR A 181 -6.64 12.37 -1.90
C TYR A 181 -6.24 13.62 -1.11
N ILE A 182 -6.79 14.74 -1.53
CA ILE A 182 -6.77 16.01 -0.81
C ILE A 182 -8.22 16.33 -0.53
N VAL A 183 -8.60 16.27 0.74
CA VAL A 183 -9.91 16.73 1.19
C VAL A 183 -9.74 18.18 1.58
N ALA A 184 -10.54 19.04 0.97
CA ALA A 184 -10.51 20.47 1.22
C ALA A 184 -11.94 21.00 1.35
N GLN A 185 -12.13 21.96 2.25
CA GLN A 185 -13.35 22.74 2.35
C GLN A 185 -13.23 23.94 1.42
N VAL A 186 -14.29 24.19 0.66
CA VAL A 186 -14.38 25.27 -0.33
C VAL A 186 -15.11 26.46 0.29
N PHE A 187 -14.60 27.66 0.05
CA PHE A 187 -15.26 28.92 0.37
C PHE A 187 -15.67 29.61 -0.94
N GLU A 188 -16.88 30.17 -0.93
CA GLU A 188 -17.44 30.98 -2.02
C GLU A 188 -17.28 32.47 -1.71
#